data_AF-A0A925NNW1-F1
#
_entry.id   AF-A0A925NNW1-F1
#
_cell.length_a   1.000
_cell.length_b   1.000
_cell.length_c   1.000
_cell.angle_alpha   90.00
_cell.angle_beta   90.00
_cell.angle_gamma   90.00
#
_symmetry.space_group_name_H-M   'P 1'
#
loop_
_entity.id
_entity.type
_entity.pdbx_description
1 polymer ?
#
loop_
_entity_poly.entity_id
_entity_poly.type
_entity_poly.pdbx_seq_one_letter_code
_entity_poly.pdbx_strand_id
1 'polypeptide(L)'
;QFNTDADALKSQLMEASPANKKLALAYVDDLEARGGTNIGDALSMGVTLLNQVTERPGFLVMMTDGEPTVGETNITNLLKKANSKRDIRIFDFGVGNDLNTQLLNKLAEDNHGTAQYVSPSENLETALSGFYQKIKSPVLSDVKISYEGIQVKDIYPRSVKDIFQGSQVLLLGKYKGGGAARVSITGKVNGAARNFSFPLAFATQEVSHTYLPRLWAMRRIGYLTEVAKANGENREVIDEIVALSKKHGIISAYTSFLATDPNEGRRPVTPMPMAAFDRSRAESENRLSAVPSRDRPGARFSFSPSTYKMGSPIASAAPAESKAGYMAKRKMSSGGMAGAGGNVSAESSDELASTATSPSLRGALMARKDDAYASLSRQIAMAPQSGAKAVAREKQLQKLKANDSMSDQDSKSSGMKWIEGKTFYLKDGFWTDSAYLEGNQTAPEIVEFGSAKYFDLIKKLPGLSKFLGAGPKVIVMYQSRCFKIVQP
;
A
#
# COMPACT_ATOMS: atom_id res chain seq x y z
N GLN A 1 -16.83 19.57 -16.12
CA GLN A 1 -16.51 18.16 -16.41
C GLN A 1 -15.00 18.02 -16.61
N PHE A 2 -14.45 16.82 -16.51
CA PHE A 2 -13.17 16.49 -17.16
C PHE A 2 -13.25 15.09 -17.78
N ASN A 3 -12.60 14.93 -18.93
CA ASN A 3 -12.48 13.69 -19.69
C ASN A 3 -11.13 13.73 -20.44
N THR A 4 -11.10 13.73 -21.78
CA THR A 4 -9.94 14.17 -22.57
C THR A 4 -9.71 15.68 -22.35
N ASP A 5 -10.78 16.45 -22.42
CA ASP A 5 -10.80 17.89 -22.19
C ASP A 5 -11.22 18.22 -20.75
N ALA A 6 -11.14 19.49 -20.35
CA ALA A 6 -11.63 19.98 -19.06
C ALA A 6 -12.54 21.19 -19.28
N ASP A 7 -13.79 21.09 -18.83
CA ASP A 7 -14.87 22.05 -19.11
C ASP A 7 -15.47 22.61 -17.82
N ALA A 8 -15.89 23.88 -17.86
CA ALA A 8 -16.69 24.49 -16.80
C ALA A 8 -17.98 25.12 -17.33
N LEU A 9 -19.04 25.00 -16.54
CA LEU A 9 -20.34 25.63 -16.73
C LEU A 9 -20.26 27.14 -17.03
N LYS A 10 -19.30 27.83 -16.40
CA LYS A 10 -18.89 29.22 -16.68
C LYS A 10 -17.42 29.44 -16.35
N SER A 11 -16.83 30.47 -16.96
CA SER A 11 -15.48 30.99 -16.68
C SER A 11 -15.35 31.79 -15.37
N GLN A 12 -16.45 31.93 -14.62
CA GLN A 12 -16.49 32.65 -13.34
C GLN A 12 -17.44 31.97 -12.33
N LEU A 13 -17.19 32.17 -11.03
CA LEU A 13 -18.08 31.70 -9.97
C LEU A 13 -19.40 32.49 -9.94
N MET A 14 -20.52 31.78 -9.98
CA MET A 14 -21.86 32.37 -9.91
C MET A 14 -22.43 32.38 -8.48
N GLU A 15 -23.42 33.23 -8.23
CA GLU A 15 -24.29 33.15 -7.06
C GLU A 15 -25.24 31.94 -7.17
N ALA A 16 -25.58 31.28 -6.06
CA ALA A 16 -26.46 30.12 -6.00
C ALA A 16 -27.97 30.47 -6.08
N SER A 17 -28.33 31.40 -6.98
CA SER A 17 -29.71 31.83 -7.24
C SER A 17 -30.58 30.68 -7.81
N PRO A 18 -31.92 30.76 -7.75
CA PRO A 18 -32.79 29.72 -8.32
C PRO A 18 -32.56 29.48 -9.82
N ALA A 19 -32.29 30.56 -10.58
CA ALA A 19 -31.98 30.47 -12.01
C ALA A 19 -30.64 29.76 -12.26
N ASN A 20 -29.59 30.14 -11.52
CA ASN A 20 -28.26 29.53 -11.67
C ASN A 20 -28.24 28.08 -11.20
N LYS A 21 -29.05 27.72 -10.19
CA LYS A 21 -29.28 26.32 -9.78
C LYS A 21 -29.94 25.50 -10.89
N LYS A 22 -31.00 26.02 -11.54
CA LYS A 22 -31.64 25.32 -12.67
C LYS A 22 -30.67 25.15 -13.84
N LEU A 23 -29.86 26.16 -14.14
CA LEU A 23 -28.82 26.11 -15.18
C LEU A 23 -27.68 25.15 -14.82
N ALA A 24 -27.32 25.01 -13.55
CA ALA A 24 -26.34 24.02 -13.09
C ALA A 24 -26.87 22.58 -13.12
N LEU A 25 -28.14 22.36 -12.76
CA LEU A 25 -28.79 21.05 -12.88
C LEU A 25 -28.85 20.60 -14.35
N ALA A 26 -29.34 21.45 -15.25
CA ALA A 26 -29.39 21.15 -16.68
C ALA A 26 -28.01 20.86 -17.31
N TYR A 27 -26.93 21.43 -16.77
CA TYR A 27 -25.56 21.08 -17.18
C TYR A 27 -25.07 19.76 -16.59
N VAL A 28 -25.56 19.34 -15.41
CA VAL A 28 -25.29 18.02 -14.83
C VAL A 28 -26.05 16.93 -15.57
N ASP A 29 -27.30 17.21 -15.97
CA ASP A 29 -28.16 16.30 -16.75
C ASP A 29 -27.60 16.01 -18.16
N ASP A 30 -26.75 16.91 -18.69
CA ASP A 30 -26.11 16.86 -20.02
C ASP A 30 -24.69 16.22 -19.99
N LEU A 31 -24.21 15.73 -18.83
CA LEU A 31 -22.86 15.17 -18.68
C LEU A 31 -22.73 13.75 -19.26
N GLU A 32 -22.35 13.65 -20.52
CA GLU A 32 -21.94 12.38 -21.12
C GLU A 32 -20.55 11.91 -20.67
N ALA A 33 -20.43 10.64 -20.30
CA ALA A 33 -19.12 9.99 -20.13
C ALA A 33 -18.41 9.88 -21.49
N ARG A 34 -17.26 10.54 -21.61
CA ARG A 34 -16.39 10.53 -22.81
C ARG A 34 -14.97 10.17 -22.36
N GLY A 35 -14.17 9.57 -23.25
CA GLY A 35 -12.92 8.91 -22.86
C GLY A 35 -11.82 9.85 -22.34
N GLY A 36 -10.92 9.31 -21.51
CA GLY A 36 -9.78 10.02 -20.93
C GLY A 36 -10.08 10.68 -19.57
N THR A 37 -9.03 11.05 -18.84
CA THR A 37 -9.13 11.56 -17.46
C THR A 37 -8.12 12.69 -17.20
N ASN A 38 -8.45 13.92 -17.59
CA ASN A 38 -7.60 15.11 -17.45
C ASN A 38 -7.78 15.82 -16.10
N ILE A 39 -7.31 15.16 -15.03
CA ILE A 39 -7.29 15.72 -13.68
C ILE A 39 -6.44 17.01 -13.62
N GLY A 40 -5.36 17.08 -14.40
CA GLY A 40 -4.42 18.19 -14.35
C GLY A 40 -5.04 19.53 -14.73
N ASP A 41 -5.85 19.57 -15.78
CA ASP A 41 -6.49 20.82 -16.22
C ASP A 41 -7.79 21.10 -15.46
N ALA A 42 -8.48 20.05 -14.98
CA ALA A 42 -9.58 20.19 -14.02
C ALA A 42 -9.16 20.90 -12.73
N LEU A 43 -8.05 20.47 -12.11
CA LEU A 43 -7.46 21.12 -10.94
C LEU A 43 -7.09 22.58 -11.23
N SER A 44 -6.41 22.80 -12.37
CA SER A 44 -5.95 24.14 -12.78
C SER A 44 -7.12 25.10 -12.97
N MET A 45 -8.20 24.63 -13.59
CA MET A 45 -9.44 25.38 -13.81
C MET A 45 -10.17 25.67 -12.50
N GLY A 46 -10.34 24.66 -11.63
CA GLY A 46 -10.98 24.81 -10.32
C GLY A 46 -10.26 25.80 -9.41
N VAL A 47 -8.93 25.70 -9.32
CA VAL A 47 -8.08 26.65 -8.58
C VAL A 47 -8.16 28.05 -9.18
N THR A 48 -8.19 28.18 -10.51
CA THR A 48 -8.33 29.48 -11.19
C THR A 48 -9.67 30.15 -10.89
N LEU A 49 -10.78 29.41 -11.01
CA LEU A 49 -12.12 29.88 -10.68
C LEU A 49 -12.22 30.32 -9.21
N LEU A 50 -11.67 29.52 -8.29
CA LEU A 50 -11.65 29.85 -6.87
C LEU A 50 -10.84 31.13 -6.60
N ASN A 51 -9.65 31.29 -7.21
CA ASN A 51 -8.79 32.45 -7.00
C ASN A 51 -9.39 33.79 -7.43
N GLN A 52 -10.48 33.80 -8.22
CA GLN A 52 -11.23 35.02 -8.56
C GLN A 52 -12.01 35.62 -7.37
N VAL A 53 -12.34 34.84 -6.33
CA VAL A 53 -13.15 35.30 -5.18
C VAL A 53 -12.49 34.89 -3.87
N THR A 54 -11.92 35.87 -3.16
CA THR A 54 -11.08 35.65 -1.96
C THR A 54 -11.82 35.83 -0.63
N GLU A 55 -12.99 36.48 -0.63
CA GLU A 55 -13.72 36.96 0.57
C GLU A 55 -14.32 35.85 1.45
N ARG A 56 -14.47 34.65 0.90
CA ARG A 56 -15.03 33.44 1.54
C ARG A 56 -13.99 32.32 1.55
N PRO A 57 -14.13 31.25 2.36
CA PRO A 57 -13.26 30.08 2.27
C PRO A 57 -13.31 29.44 0.88
N GLY A 58 -12.17 28.89 0.42
CA GLY A 58 -12.10 28.14 -0.83
C GLY A 58 -12.41 26.67 -0.60
N PHE A 59 -13.31 26.10 -1.40
CA PHE A 59 -13.65 24.68 -1.40
C PHE A 59 -13.63 24.17 -2.84
N LEU A 60 -12.81 23.16 -3.10
CA LEU A 60 -12.81 22.36 -4.33
C LEU A 60 -13.23 20.94 -3.96
N VAL A 61 -14.19 20.38 -4.69
CA VAL A 61 -14.60 18.99 -4.56
C VAL A 61 -14.30 18.32 -5.88
N MET A 62 -13.40 17.33 -5.87
CA MET A 62 -13.10 16.50 -7.03
C MET A 62 -13.76 15.14 -6.86
N MET A 63 -14.22 14.56 -7.96
CA MET A 63 -14.72 13.18 -8.02
C MET A 63 -14.11 12.51 -9.24
N THR A 64 -13.60 11.30 -9.07
CA THR A 64 -13.02 10.48 -10.16
C THR A 64 -13.27 9.00 -9.89
N ASP A 65 -13.45 8.24 -10.96
CA ASP A 65 -13.48 6.78 -10.99
C ASP A 65 -12.17 6.17 -11.50
N GLY A 66 -11.31 6.97 -12.13
CA GLY A 66 -10.04 6.52 -12.73
C GLY A 66 -8.79 7.32 -12.32
N GLU A 67 -7.63 6.78 -12.71
CA GLU A 67 -6.32 7.45 -12.73
C GLU A 67 -6.24 8.60 -13.76
N PRO A 68 -5.32 9.58 -13.59
CA PRO A 68 -5.08 10.59 -14.62
C PRO A 68 -4.45 9.97 -15.89
N THR A 69 -5.14 10.08 -17.02
CA THR A 69 -4.73 9.46 -18.31
C THR A 69 -4.48 10.45 -19.43
N VAL A 70 -4.92 11.71 -19.29
CA VAL A 70 -4.78 12.76 -20.32
C VAL A 70 -4.20 14.03 -19.69
N GLY A 71 -3.44 14.81 -20.48
CA GLY A 71 -2.78 16.02 -20.02
C GLY A 71 -1.53 15.70 -19.18
N GLU A 72 -1.40 16.33 -18.02
CA GLU A 72 -0.36 16.01 -17.04
C GLU A 72 -0.80 14.81 -16.19
N THR A 73 0.06 13.80 -16.09
CA THR A 73 -0.20 12.56 -15.32
C THR A 73 0.83 12.35 -14.20
N ASN A 74 1.89 13.15 -14.14
CA ASN A 74 2.89 13.07 -13.07
C ASN A 74 2.33 13.63 -11.76
N ILE A 75 2.20 12.78 -10.74
CA ILE A 75 1.67 13.11 -9.40
C ILE A 75 2.33 14.38 -8.83
N THR A 76 3.65 14.53 -8.92
CA THR A 76 4.38 15.68 -8.37
C THR A 76 4.06 16.99 -9.10
N ASN A 77 3.67 16.95 -10.37
CA ASN A 77 3.24 18.12 -11.13
C ASN A 77 1.74 18.40 -10.97
N LEU A 78 0.92 17.36 -10.79
CA LEU A 78 -0.50 17.49 -10.44
C LEU A 78 -0.70 18.18 -9.09
N LEU A 79 0.11 17.83 -8.08
CA LEU A 79 0.12 18.54 -6.79
C LEU A 79 0.53 20.02 -6.93
N LYS A 80 1.48 20.33 -7.82
CA LYS A 80 1.84 21.74 -8.14
C LYS A 80 0.70 22.51 -8.83
N LYS A 81 -0.15 21.83 -9.62
CA LYS A 81 -1.35 22.42 -10.25
C LYS A 81 -2.46 22.73 -9.23
N ALA A 82 -2.49 22.03 -8.10
CA ALA A 82 -3.39 22.30 -6.98
C ALA A 82 -2.91 23.47 -6.09
N ASN A 83 -1.59 23.61 -5.90
CA ASN A 83 -1.01 24.65 -5.04
C ASN A 83 -1.44 26.07 -5.42
N SER A 84 -2.08 26.78 -4.49
CA SER A 84 -2.50 28.17 -4.65
C SER A 84 -1.87 29.09 -3.59
N LYS A 85 -1.81 30.40 -3.89
CA LYS A 85 -1.50 31.45 -2.90
C LYS A 85 -2.65 31.67 -1.91
N ARG A 86 -3.85 31.17 -2.22
CA ARG A 86 -5.02 31.17 -1.34
C ARG A 86 -5.20 29.79 -0.74
N ASP A 87 -5.55 29.76 0.53
CA ASP A 87 -6.01 28.56 1.24
C ASP A 87 -7.33 28.03 0.63
N ILE A 88 -7.18 27.03 -0.24
CA ILE A 88 -8.26 26.27 -0.86
C ILE A 88 -8.27 24.89 -0.19
N ARG A 89 -9.44 24.44 0.26
CA ARG A 89 -9.65 23.08 0.79
C ARG A 89 -10.03 22.16 -0.37
N ILE A 90 -9.23 21.15 -0.66
CA ILE A 90 -9.54 20.13 -1.68
C ILE A 90 -10.07 18.87 -0.99
N PHE A 91 -11.20 18.37 -1.48
CA PHE A 91 -11.83 17.15 -1.02
C PHE A 91 -12.05 16.20 -2.19
N ASP A 92 -11.58 14.97 -2.05
CA ASP A 92 -11.41 14.04 -3.17
C ASP A 92 -12.29 12.81 -2.99
N PHE A 93 -13.15 12.53 -3.97
CA PHE A 93 -14.03 11.36 -3.99
C PHE A 93 -13.54 10.36 -5.04
N GLY A 94 -12.98 9.25 -4.57
CA GLY A 94 -12.67 8.11 -5.40
C GLY A 94 -13.83 7.12 -5.42
N VAL A 95 -14.33 6.78 -6.61
CA VAL A 95 -15.40 5.78 -6.79
C VAL A 95 -14.82 4.56 -7.48
N GLY A 96 -15.05 3.36 -6.95
CA GLY A 96 -14.48 2.14 -7.52
C GLY A 96 -13.03 1.88 -7.09
N ASN A 97 -12.29 1.13 -7.93
CA ASN A 97 -11.01 0.53 -7.56
C ASN A 97 -9.80 1.08 -8.35
N ASP A 98 -10.00 1.56 -9.57
CA ASP A 98 -8.93 1.91 -10.52
C ASP A 98 -8.39 3.35 -10.31
N LEU A 99 -8.14 3.67 -9.05
CA LEU A 99 -7.91 5.02 -8.54
C LEU A 99 -6.45 5.28 -8.15
N ASN A 100 -5.92 6.45 -8.52
CA ASN A 100 -4.62 6.90 -8.04
C ASN A 100 -4.74 7.44 -6.59
N THR A 101 -4.96 6.53 -5.63
CA THR A 101 -5.14 6.88 -4.21
C THR A 101 -3.94 7.65 -3.62
N GLN A 102 -2.73 7.50 -4.18
CA GLN A 102 -1.56 8.27 -3.78
C GLN A 102 -1.69 9.77 -4.13
N LEU A 103 -2.20 10.09 -5.32
CA LEU A 103 -2.50 11.46 -5.74
C LEU A 103 -3.64 12.03 -4.91
N LEU A 104 -4.77 11.32 -4.79
CA LEU A 104 -5.97 11.80 -4.10
C LEU A 104 -5.71 12.04 -2.61
N ASN A 105 -5.06 11.10 -1.91
CA ASN A 105 -4.69 11.31 -0.51
C ASN A 105 -3.79 12.54 -0.33
N LYS A 106 -2.86 12.81 -1.26
CA LYS A 106 -1.96 13.97 -1.19
C LYS A 106 -2.62 15.30 -1.55
N LEU A 107 -3.52 15.34 -2.54
CA LEU A 107 -4.28 16.55 -2.88
C LEU A 107 -5.06 17.05 -1.66
N ALA A 108 -5.84 16.16 -1.05
CA ALA A 108 -6.51 16.38 0.22
C ALA A 108 -5.56 16.67 1.40
N GLU A 109 -4.38 16.02 1.48
CA GLU A 109 -3.41 16.24 2.56
C GLU A 109 -2.81 17.65 2.48
N ASP A 110 -2.17 17.99 1.37
CA ASP A 110 -1.50 19.26 1.10
C ASP A 110 -2.48 20.44 1.14
N ASN A 111 -3.73 20.23 0.71
CA ASN A 111 -4.76 21.28 0.60
C ASN A 111 -5.89 21.10 1.63
N HIS A 112 -5.53 20.87 2.89
CA HIS A 112 -6.39 21.04 4.09
C HIS A 112 -7.74 20.26 4.15
N GLY A 113 -8.02 19.34 3.24
CA GLY A 113 -9.24 18.54 3.23
C GLY A 113 -9.03 17.05 3.54
N THR A 114 -9.83 16.20 2.90
CA THR A 114 -9.86 14.74 3.09
C THR A 114 -10.24 14.02 1.80
N ALA A 115 -9.68 12.83 1.59
CA ALA A 115 -10.08 11.92 0.53
C ALA A 115 -11.05 10.87 1.09
N GLN A 116 -12.13 10.56 0.36
CA GLN A 116 -13.08 9.51 0.68
C GLN A 116 -13.23 8.56 -0.50
N TYR A 117 -13.18 7.27 -0.22
CA TYR A 117 -13.31 6.21 -1.20
C TYR A 117 -14.67 5.53 -1.02
N VAL A 118 -15.31 5.17 -2.14
CA VAL A 118 -16.64 4.55 -2.18
C VAL A 118 -16.57 3.33 -3.07
N SER A 119 -16.85 2.15 -2.50
CA SER A 119 -16.95 0.89 -3.24
C SER A 119 -18.07 0.97 -4.29
N PRO A 120 -17.99 0.23 -5.42
CA PRO A 120 -19.13 0.07 -6.35
C PRO A 120 -20.40 -0.52 -5.70
N SER A 121 -20.26 -1.11 -4.51
CA SER A 121 -21.35 -1.65 -3.69
C SER A 121 -21.91 -0.70 -2.62
N GLU A 122 -21.30 0.48 -2.45
CA GLU A 122 -21.70 1.48 -1.45
C GLU A 122 -22.50 2.63 -2.09
N ASN A 123 -23.45 3.20 -1.33
CA ASN A 123 -24.23 4.33 -1.82
C ASN A 123 -23.44 5.65 -1.76
N LEU A 124 -23.02 6.13 -2.92
CA LEU A 124 -22.32 7.41 -3.12
C LEU A 124 -23.11 8.63 -2.61
N GLU A 125 -24.45 8.61 -2.69
CA GLU A 125 -25.31 9.67 -2.16
C GLU A 125 -25.18 9.79 -0.63
N THR A 126 -25.06 8.66 0.07
CA THR A 126 -24.85 8.63 1.53
C THR A 126 -23.47 9.19 1.89
N ALA A 127 -22.43 8.83 1.13
CA ALA A 127 -21.08 9.35 1.29
C ALA A 127 -21.03 10.88 1.09
N LEU A 128 -21.56 11.36 -0.03
CA LEU A 128 -21.67 12.78 -0.35
C LEU A 128 -22.51 13.55 0.67
N SER A 129 -23.65 13.01 1.12
CA SER A 129 -24.52 13.65 2.11
C SER A 129 -23.81 13.81 3.46
N GLY A 130 -23.14 12.76 3.93
CA GLY A 130 -22.33 12.80 5.14
C GLY A 130 -21.11 13.73 5.04
N PHE A 131 -20.60 13.96 3.82
CA PHE A 131 -19.57 14.96 3.55
C PHE A 131 -20.11 16.39 3.56
N TYR A 132 -21.19 16.68 2.81
CA TYR A 132 -21.79 18.01 2.74
C TYR A 132 -22.24 18.50 4.12
N GLN A 133 -22.74 17.61 4.99
CA GLN A 133 -23.04 17.94 6.39
C GLN A 133 -21.81 18.42 7.18
N LYS A 134 -20.62 17.82 6.96
CA LYS A 134 -19.36 18.20 7.63
C LYS A 134 -18.82 19.55 7.12
N ILE A 135 -18.77 19.75 5.80
CA ILE A 135 -18.18 20.97 5.22
C ILE A 135 -19.08 22.20 5.28
N LYS A 136 -20.40 22.03 5.44
CA LYS A 136 -21.36 23.13 5.56
C LYS A 136 -21.11 24.03 6.79
N SER A 137 -20.43 23.50 7.81
CA SER A 137 -20.08 24.21 9.05
C SER A 137 -18.66 23.85 9.53
N PRO A 138 -17.60 24.52 9.03
CA PRO A 138 -16.31 24.53 9.72
C PRO A 138 -16.50 25.17 11.10
N VAL A 139 -16.22 24.41 12.16
CA VAL A 139 -16.41 24.80 13.56
C VAL A 139 -15.29 25.75 14.01
N LEU A 140 -14.08 25.60 13.46
CA LEU A 140 -12.99 26.55 13.64
C LEU A 140 -12.02 26.48 12.45
N SER A 141 -11.76 27.61 11.78
CA SER A 141 -10.74 27.74 10.73
C SER A 141 -9.50 28.50 11.19
N ASP A 142 -8.43 28.50 10.40
CA ASP A 142 -7.15 29.19 10.71
C ASP A 142 -6.54 28.76 12.06
N VAL A 143 -6.66 27.47 12.39
CA VAL A 143 -6.40 26.96 13.75
C VAL A 143 -4.94 27.10 14.16
N LYS A 144 -4.69 27.82 15.26
CA LYS A 144 -3.36 28.00 15.87
C LYS A 144 -3.43 27.71 17.36
N ILE A 145 -2.46 26.94 17.86
CA ILE A 145 -2.40 26.49 19.26
C ILE A 145 -1.13 27.01 19.91
N SER A 146 -1.28 27.66 21.06
CA SER A 146 -0.18 28.17 21.90
C SER A 146 -0.20 27.55 23.29
N TYR A 147 0.96 27.55 23.94
CA TYR A 147 1.22 26.90 25.21
C TYR A 147 1.95 27.90 26.13
N GLU A 148 1.38 28.15 27.29
CA GLU A 148 1.91 29.06 28.32
C GLU A 148 2.20 28.26 29.59
N GLY A 149 3.31 28.55 30.28
CA GLY A 149 3.73 27.84 31.49
C GLY A 149 4.46 26.50 31.28
N ILE A 150 4.51 25.96 30.05
CA ILE A 150 5.19 24.69 29.75
C ILE A 150 5.97 24.75 28.43
N GLN A 151 7.18 24.19 28.41
CA GLN A 151 7.96 24.06 27.17
C GLN A 151 7.53 22.80 26.42
N VAL A 152 6.91 22.96 25.26
CA VAL A 152 6.57 21.88 24.32
C VAL A 152 7.45 21.90 23.07
N LYS A 153 7.67 20.72 22.48
CA LYS A 153 8.40 20.51 21.21
C LYS A 153 7.97 19.22 20.52
N ASP A 154 8.51 18.99 19.33
CA ASP A 154 8.28 17.76 18.55
C ASP A 154 6.79 17.40 18.37
N ILE A 155 5.93 18.41 18.18
CA ILE A 155 4.49 18.25 17.99
C ILE A 155 4.19 17.81 16.55
N TYR A 156 3.30 16.83 16.40
CA TYR A 156 2.82 16.29 15.14
C TYR A 156 1.28 16.14 15.12
N PRO A 157 0.58 16.48 14.02
CA PRO A 157 1.10 17.13 12.81
C PRO A 157 1.70 18.51 13.05
N ARG A 158 2.53 19.00 12.11
CA ARG A 158 3.27 20.28 12.25
C ARG A 158 2.38 21.50 12.04
N SER A 159 1.42 21.40 11.12
CA SER A 159 0.30 22.32 10.95
C SER A 159 -0.97 21.69 11.51
N VAL A 160 -1.92 22.52 11.93
CA VAL A 160 -3.27 22.08 12.34
C VAL A 160 -4.25 22.53 11.25
N LYS A 161 -4.98 21.57 10.67
CA LYS A 161 -6.05 21.84 9.70
C LYS A 161 -7.28 22.43 10.39
N ASP A 162 -8.17 23.00 9.59
CA ASP A 162 -9.53 23.38 10.02
C ASP A 162 -10.26 22.23 10.74
N ILE A 163 -11.05 22.59 11.75
CA ILE A 163 -11.88 21.66 12.52
C ILE A 163 -13.30 21.73 11.98
N PHE A 164 -13.79 20.62 11.41
CA PHE A 164 -15.16 20.46 10.91
C PHE A 164 -16.06 19.79 11.95
N GLN A 165 -17.37 19.98 11.82
CA GLN A 165 -18.34 19.34 12.73
C GLN A 165 -18.21 17.81 12.67
N GLY A 166 -18.10 17.16 13.84
CA GLY A 166 -17.90 15.71 13.95
C GLY A 166 -16.48 15.21 13.61
N SER A 167 -15.51 16.10 13.35
CA SER A 167 -14.10 15.74 13.20
C SER A 167 -13.32 15.89 14.51
N GLN A 168 -12.18 15.20 14.62
CA GLN A 168 -11.26 15.30 15.76
C GLN A 168 -9.83 15.51 15.26
N VAL A 169 -9.15 16.51 15.82
CA VAL A 169 -7.70 16.69 15.67
C VAL A 169 -7.00 16.00 16.84
N LEU A 170 -6.00 15.15 16.54
CA LEU A 170 -5.12 14.55 17.54
C LEU A 170 -3.69 15.08 17.33
N LEU A 171 -3.15 15.72 18.37
CA LEU A 171 -1.78 16.23 18.40
C LEU A 171 -0.95 15.43 19.41
N LEU A 172 0.24 15.01 18.99
CA LEU A 172 1.19 14.28 19.82
C LEU A 172 2.52 15.03 19.84
N GLY A 173 3.02 15.36 21.03
CA GLY A 173 4.27 16.09 21.22
C GLY A 173 4.95 15.75 22.54
N LYS A 174 6.11 16.36 22.79
CA LYS A 174 6.89 16.18 24.02
C LYS A 174 6.98 17.50 24.78
N TYR A 175 6.86 17.45 26.09
CA TYR A 175 7.09 18.59 26.97
C TYR A 175 8.38 18.41 27.81
N LYS A 176 8.79 19.47 28.52
CA LYS A 176 9.86 19.45 29.51
C LYS A 176 9.42 20.22 30.76
N GLY A 177 9.66 19.65 31.94
CA GLY A 177 9.18 20.19 33.22
C GLY A 177 7.79 19.67 33.56
N GLY A 178 7.10 20.38 34.45
CA GLY A 178 5.75 20.10 34.91
C GLY A 178 5.19 21.27 35.70
N GLY A 179 3.91 21.20 36.07
CA GLY A 179 3.16 22.27 36.73
C GLY A 179 1.88 22.65 36.00
N ALA A 180 1.25 23.74 36.43
CA ALA A 180 0.08 24.30 35.77
C ALA A 180 0.49 25.06 34.49
N ALA A 181 -0.26 24.85 33.43
CA ALA A 181 -0.05 25.45 32.12
C ALA A 181 -1.40 25.83 31.49
N ARG A 182 -1.36 26.69 30.47
CA ARG A 182 -2.53 27.12 29.71
C ARG A 182 -2.31 26.81 28.23
N VAL A 183 -3.21 26.03 27.64
CA VAL A 183 -3.26 25.79 26.20
C VAL A 183 -4.34 26.67 25.61
N SER A 184 -3.98 27.53 24.66
CA SER A 184 -4.95 28.41 24.00
C SER A 184 -5.06 28.06 22.52
N ILE A 185 -6.29 27.79 22.07
CA ILE A 185 -6.64 27.48 20.69
C ILE A 185 -7.32 28.70 20.09
N THR A 186 -6.71 29.26 19.05
CA THR A 186 -7.22 30.42 18.32
C THR A 186 -7.59 30.04 16.89
N GLY A 187 -8.53 30.77 16.30
CA GLY A 187 -9.00 30.57 14.94
C GLY A 187 -10.17 31.49 14.62
N LYS A 188 -10.91 31.21 13.55
CA LYS A 188 -12.12 31.96 13.15
C LYS A 188 -13.36 31.07 13.16
N VAL A 189 -14.49 31.64 13.56
CA VAL A 189 -15.83 31.04 13.47
C VAL A 189 -16.72 32.03 12.73
N ASN A 190 -17.24 31.63 11.57
CA ASN A 190 -17.94 32.53 10.63
C ASN A 190 -17.13 33.82 10.33
N GLY A 191 -15.81 33.68 10.13
CA GLY A 191 -14.87 34.79 9.89
C GLY A 191 -14.45 35.57 11.14
N ALA A 192 -15.26 35.58 12.21
CA ALA A 192 -14.93 36.27 13.45
C ALA A 192 -13.88 35.50 14.27
N ALA A 193 -12.85 36.20 14.76
CA ALA A 193 -11.80 35.59 15.58
C ALA A 193 -12.36 35.06 16.93
N ARG A 194 -11.89 33.88 17.33
CA ARG A 194 -12.19 33.23 18.62
C ARG A 194 -10.92 32.72 19.28
N ASN A 195 -10.94 32.67 20.60
CA ASN A 195 -9.91 32.10 21.45
C ASN A 195 -10.58 31.20 22.50
N PHE A 196 -10.10 29.97 22.64
CA PHE A 196 -10.54 28.99 23.62
C PHE A 196 -9.35 28.62 24.49
N SER A 197 -9.44 28.79 25.80
CA SER A 197 -8.31 28.63 26.69
C SER A 197 -8.56 27.58 27.76
N PHE A 198 -7.65 26.62 27.87
CA PHE A 198 -7.81 25.42 28.68
C PHE A 198 -6.67 25.33 29.70
N PRO A 199 -6.94 25.38 31.02
CA PRO A 199 -5.95 25.09 32.03
C PRO A 199 -5.66 23.57 32.04
N LEU A 200 -4.38 23.20 32.01
CA LEU A 200 -3.91 21.82 32.11
C LEU A 200 -2.81 21.71 33.17
N ALA A 201 -2.70 20.55 33.82
CA ALA A 201 -1.58 20.20 34.68
C ALA A 201 -0.68 19.19 33.96
N PHE A 202 0.61 19.50 33.85
CA PHE A 202 1.62 18.58 33.29
C PHE A 202 2.41 17.96 34.44
N ALA A 203 2.40 16.63 34.54
CA ALA A 203 3.17 15.92 35.56
C ALA A 203 4.66 15.87 35.19
N THR A 204 5.57 16.17 36.12
CA THR A 204 7.03 16.18 35.87
C THR A 204 7.57 14.80 35.46
N GLN A 205 6.93 13.74 35.95
CA GLN A 205 7.05 12.37 35.45
C GLN A 205 5.64 11.76 35.42
N GLU A 206 5.31 11.08 34.32
CA GLU A 206 4.07 10.30 34.18
C GLU A 206 4.43 8.95 33.59
N VAL A 207 3.94 7.87 34.21
CA VAL A 207 4.32 6.48 33.92
C VAL A 207 3.13 5.58 33.60
N SER A 208 1.89 6.01 33.84
CA SER A 208 0.68 5.26 33.51
C SER A 208 0.45 5.14 31.99
N HIS A 209 0.82 6.17 31.22
CA HIS A 209 0.55 6.27 29.79
C HIS A 209 1.70 5.76 28.90
N THR A 210 2.22 4.56 29.19
CA THR A 210 3.38 3.93 28.51
C THR A 210 3.25 3.76 26.99
N TYR A 211 2.04 3.83 26.44
CA TYR A 211 1.76 3.77 25.00
C TYR A 211 2.03 5.10 24.26
N LEU A 212 1.96 6.26 24.93
CA LEU A 212 2.11 7.57 24.29
C LEU A 212 3.48 7.77 23.61
N PRO A 213 4.63 7.35 24.19
CA PRO A 213 5.92 7.43 23.51
C PRO A 213 5.97 6.67 22.17
N ARG A 214 5.26 5.53 22.06
CA ARG A 214 5.19 4.76 20.80
C ARG A 214 4.31 5.45 19.76
N LEU A 215 3.15 5.97 20.16
CA LEU A 215 2.28 6.75 19.27
C LEU A 215 2.97 8.03 18.74
N TRP A 216 3.69 8.74 19.61
CA TRP A 216 4.50 9.90 19.20
C TRP A 216 5.62 9.48 18.23
N ALA A 217 6.33 8.39 18.51
CA ALA A 217 7.39 7.89 17.63
C ALA A 217 6.84 7.48 16.25
N MET A 218 5.66 6.85 16.17
CA MET A 218 4.99 6.54 14.90
C MET A 218 4.70 7.83 14.09
N ARG A 219 4.16 8.87 14.72
CA ARG A 219 3.92 10.17 14.05
C ARG A 219 5.21 10.85 13.59
N ARG A 220 6.28 10.81 14.39
CA ARG A 220 7.59 11.37 13.99
C ARG A 220 8.23 10.59 12.84
N ILE A 221 8.15 9.25 12.85
CA ILE A 221 8.66 8.41 11.75
C ILE A 221 7.91 8.72 10.45
N GLY A 222 6.59 8.90 10.49
CA GLY A 222 5.80 9.35 9.33
C GLY A 222 6.32 10.66 8.76
N TYR A 223 6.34 11.71 9.59
CA TYR A 223 6.85 13.03 9.22
C TYR A 223 8.29 13.01 8.66
N LEU A 224 9.21 12.27 9.30
CA LEU A 224 10.59 12.17 8.80
C LEU A 224 10.64 11.42 7.46
N THR A 225 9.76 10.44 7.23
CA THR A 225 9.62 9.75 5.94
C THR A 225 9.04 10.67 4.86
N GLU A 226 8.11 11.57 5.20
CA GLU A 226 7.62 12.62 4.30
C GLU A 226 8.76 13.59 3.93
N VAL A 227 9.53 14.05 4.92
CA VAL A 227 10.71 14.93 4.71
C VAL A 227 11.77 14.28 3.82
N ALA A 228 12.10 13.00 4.04
CA ALA A 228 13.04 12.26 3.18
C ALA A 228 12.53 12.09 1.74
N LYS A 229 11.22 11.87 1.55
CA LYS A 229 10.60 11.78 0.23
C LYS A 229 10.52 13.13 -0.51
N ALA A 230 10.37 14.23 0.22
CA ALA A 230 10.26 15.58 -0.34
C ALA A 230 11.61 16.21 -0.68
N ASN A 231 12.60 16.06 0.21
CA ASN A 231 13.89 16.75 0.12
C ASN A 231 15.03 15.84 -0.37
N GLY A 232 14.75 14.57 -0.65
CA GLY A 232 15.75 13.54 -0.88
C GLY A 232 16.24 12.88 0.42
N GLU A 233 16.88 11.73 0.26
CA GLU A 233 17.28 10.86 1.37
C GLU A 233 18.51 11.39 2.15
N ASN A 234 18.30 12.43 2.95
CA ASN A 234 19.30 12.88 3.93
C ASN A 234 19.55 11.78 4.97
N ARG A 235 20.82 11.38 5.09
CA ARG A 235 21.30 10.43 6.08
C ARG A 235 20.88 10.77 7.51
N GLU A 236 20.89 12.04 7.94
CA GLU A 236 20.50 12.43 9.30
C GLU A 236 19.04 12.07 9.60
N VAL A 237 18.16 12.24 8.61
CA VAL A 237 16.73 11.93 8.70
C VAL A 237 16.52 10.41 8.76
N ILE A 238 17.26 9.65 7.95
CA ILE A 238 17.22 8.18 7.94
C ILE A 238 17.79 7.60 9.24
N ASP A 239 18.94 8.09 9.71
CA ASP A 239 19.57 7.64 10.96
C ASP A 239 18.65 7.94 12.16
N GLU A 240 17.89 9.07 12.18
CA GLU A 240 16.84 9.29 13.19
C GLU A 240 15.64 8.33 13.03
N ILE A 241 15.12 8.09 11.81
CA ILE A 241 14.04 7.11 11.60
C ILE A 241 14.45 5.72 12.11
N VAL A 242 15.65 5.26 11.77
CA VAL A 242 16.20 3.97 12.19
C VAL A 242 16.37 3.92 13.71
N ALA A 243 16.83 5.00 14.35
CA ALA A 243 16.95 5.08 15.81
C ALA A 243 15.59 5.01 16.51
N LEU A 244 14.57 5.73 16.02
CA LEU A 244 13.20 5.70 16.55
C LEU A 244 12.54 4.32 16.32
N SER A 245 12.69 3.76 15.13
CA SER A 245 12.20 2.41 14.77
C SER A 245 12.75 1.33 15.70
N LYS A 246 14.06 1.30 15.91
CA LYS A 246 14.73 0.36 16.84
C LYS A 246 14.29 0.58 18.27
N LYS A 247 14.24 1.84 18.75
CA LYS A 247 13.89 2.17 20.14
C LYS A 247 12.45 1.84 20.52
N HIS A 248 11.50 1.98 19.60
CA HIS A 248 10.06 1.87 19.89
C HIS A 248 9.38 0.65 19.24
N GLY A 249 10.14 -0.24 18.59
CA GLY A 249 9.60 -1.44 17.94
C GLY A 249 8.63 -1.09 16.81
N ILE A 250 9.05 -0.23 15.88
CA ILE A 250 8.21 0.28 14.79
C ILE A 250 8.90 -0.02 13.46
N ILE A 251 8.24 -0.79 12.58
CA ILE A 251 8.69 -0.99 11.19
C ILE A 251 8.60 0.33 10.43
N SER A 252 9.63 0.64 9.64
CA SER A 252 9.70 1.78 8.73
C SER A 252 10.30 1.35 7.40
N ALA A 253 10.24 2.20 6.37
CA ALA A 253 10.86 1.90 5.07
C ALA A 253 12.37 1.60 5.14
N TYR A 254 13.03 2.03 6.23
CA TYR A 254 14.46 1.86 6.48
C TYR A 254 14.79 0.77 7.53
N THR A 255 13.81 -0.02 7.99
CA THR A 255 14.04 -1.09 8.98
C THR A 255 13.19 -2.34 8.73
N SER A 256 13.79 -3.50 8.99
CA SER A 256 13.11 -4.80 9.02
C SER A 256 13.36 -5.49 10.36
N PHE A 257 12.41 -6.34 10.78
CA PHE A 257 12.64 -7.32 11.85
C PHE A 257 12.85 -8.69 11.22
N LEU A 258 13.98 -9.32 11.54
CA LEU A 258 14.25 -10.71 11.21
C LEU A 258 14.00 -11.56 12.46
N ALA A 259 13.08 -12.51 12.37
CA ALA A 259 12.95 -13.58 13.35
C ALA A 259 13.77 -14.79 12.87
N THR A 260 14.79 -15.19 13.63
CA THR A 260 15.60 -16.38 13.37
C THR A 260 15.22 -17.49 14.35
N ASP A 261 15.11 -18.74 13.89
CA ASP A 261 14.97 -19.88 14.80
C ASP A 261 16.34 -20.15 15.45
N PRO A 262 16.48 -20.17 16.80
CA PRO A 262 17.75 -20.52 17.45
C PRO A 262 18.25 -21.93 17.12
N ASN A 263 17.44 -22.79 16.50
CA ASN A 263 17.81 -24.11 16.01
C ASN A 263 18.14 -24.14 14.50
N GLU A 264 18.04 -23.03 13.79
CA GLU A 264 18.27 -22.96 12.34
C GLU A 264 19.71 -23.36 11.97
N GLY A 265 20.67 -22.94 12.79
CA GLY A 265 22.08 -23.36 12.72
C GLY A 265 22.39 -24.74 13.35
N ARG A 266 21.38 -25.46 13.84
CA ARG A 266 21.52 -26.82 14.43
C ARG A 266 20.91 -27.93 13.56
N ARG A 267 20.33 -27.60 12.40
CA ARG A 267 19.96 -28.62 11.40
C ARG A 267 21.25 -29.31 10.95
N PRO A 268 21.42 -30.64 11.14
CA PRO A 268 22.59 -31.32 10.64
C PRO A 268 22.62 -31.18 9.12
N VAL A 269 23.74 -30.71 8.57
CA VAL A 269 23.96 -30.70 7.12
C VAL A 269 24.20 -32.15 6.69
N THR A 270 23.12 -32.91 6.53
CA THR A 270 23.16 -34.20 5.86
C THR A 270 23.78 -33.98 4.48
N PRO A 271 24.93 -34.59 4.16
CA PRO A 271 25.49 -34.45 2.83
C PRO A 271 24.52 -35.10 1.85
N MET A 272 23.78 -34.27 1.10
CA MET A 272 22.97 -34.74 -0.02
C MET A 272 23.91 -35.54 -0.92
N PRO A 273 23.65 -36.83 -1.17
CA PRO A 273 24.47 -37.59 -2.10
C PRO A 273 24.49 -36.85 -3.43
N MET A 274 25.68 -36.57 -3.96
CA MET A 274 25.83 -36.11 -5.34
C MET A 274 25.15 -37.16 -6.22
N ALA A 275 23.96 -36.84 -6.71
CA ALA A 275 23.19 -37.73 -7.57
C ALA A 275 24.09 -38.09 -8.75
N ALA A 276 24.45 -39.37 -8.86
CA ALA A 276 25.37 -39.82 -9.89
C ALA A 276 24.82 -39.41 -11.25
N PHE A 277 25.57 -38.58 -11.98
CA PHE A 277 25.14 -38.05 -13.27
C PHE A 277 25.00 -39.24 -14.23
N ASP A 278 23.75 -39.63 -14.49
CA ASP A 278 23.44 -40.78 -15.32
C ASP A 278 23.95 -40.52 -16.75
N ARG A 279 24.99 -41.26 -17.14
CA ARG A 279 25.68 -41.09 -18.42
C ARG A 279 24.87 -41.57 -19.62
N SER A 280 23.77 -42.31 -19.41
CA SER A 280 22.94 -42.89 -20.48
C SER A 280 22.39 -41.88 -21.48
N ARG A 281 22.22 -40.61 -21.08
CA ARG A 281 21.68 -39.56 -21.98
C ARG A 281 22.68 -39.06 -23.04
N ALA A 282 23.98 -39.37 -22.93
CA ALA A 282 25.00 -38.89 -23.86
C ALA A 282 25.16 -39.75 -25.13
N GLU A 283 24.65 -40.98 -25.17
CA GLU A 283 24.84 -41.89 -26.32
C GLU A 283 23.72 -41.80 -27.38
N SER A 284 22.60 -41.17 -27.04
CA SER A 284 21.43 -41.05 -27.93
C SER A 284 21.58 -40.03 -29.06
N GLU A 285 22.40 -38.98 -28.87
CA GLU A 285 22.62 -37.95 -29.90
C GLU A 285 23.72 -38.32 -30.91
N ASN A 286 24.57 -39.32 -30.60
CA ASN A 286 25.73 -39.70 -31.41
C ASN A 286 25.44 -40.83 -32.42
N ARG A 287 24.19 -40.93 -32.92
CA ARG A 287 23.78 -41.96 -33.91
C ARG A 287 23.06 -41.43 -35.17
N LEU A 288 22.98 -40.11 -35.37
CA LEU A 288 22.48 -39.50 -36.62
C LEU A 288 23.58 -38.76 -37.41
N SER A 289 24.73 -39.41 -37.63
CA SER A 289 25.80 -38.88 -38.50
C SER A 289 26.59 -40.00 -39.19
N ALA A 290 25.96 -40.68 -40.16
CA ALA A 290 26.56 -41.78 -40.92
C ALA A 290 26.18 -41.76 -42.41
N VAL A 291 26.64 -40.74 -43.15
CA VAL A 291 26.67 -40.74 -44.62
C VAL A 291 28.12 -40.48 -45.06
N PRO A 292 28.77 -41.38 -45.82
CA PRO A 292 30.21 -41.30 -46.07
C PRO A 292 30.55 -40.30 -47.19
N SER A 293 31.39 -39.32 -46.89
CA SER A 293 32.02 -38.43 -47.88
C SER A 293 33.34 -39.02 -48.37
N ARG A 294 33.64 -38.89 -49.67
CA ARG A 294 34.74 -39.60 -50.33
C ARG A 294 35.88 -38.67 -50.80
N ASP A 295 37.05 -38.89 -50.20
CA ASP A 295 38.41 -38.55 -50.68
C ASP A 295 38.90 -37.08 -50.85
N ARG A 296 40.15 -36.91 -50.37
CA ARG A 296 41.25 -36.07 -50.89
C ARG A 296 41.39 -34.58 -50.46
N PRO A 297 42.64 -34.03 -50.39
CA PRO A 297 43.11 -33.44 -49.13
C PRO A 297 43.91 -32.10 -49.22
N GLY A 298 44.20 -31.50 -48.06
CA GLY A 298 45.17 -30.39 -47.92
C GLY A 298 45.57 -30.09 -46.46
N ALA A 299 46.86 -29.75 -46.24
CA ALA A 299 47.57 -29.33 -45.01
C ALA A 299 46.75 -28.66 -43.87
N ARG A 300 46.97 -28.96 -42.55
CA ARG A 300 48.13 -28.55 -41.68
C ARG A 300 48.36 -27.03 -41.67
N PHE A 301 48.65 -26.30 -40.59
CA PHE A 301 48.84 -26.46 -39.12
C PHE A 301 48.80 -25.02 -38.50
N SER A 302 48.71 -24.70 -37.18
CA SER A 302 48.53 -25.40 -35.89
C SER A 302 48.09 -24.40 -34.79
N PHE A 303 47.79 -24.86 -33.56
CA PHE A 303 47.46 -24.02 -32.38
C PHE A 303 48.69 -23.57 -31.57
N SER A 304 48.59 -22.45 -30.84
CA SER A 304 49.12 -22.25 -29.46
C SER A 304 48.59 -20.96 -28.79
N PRO A 305 48.26 -20.97 -27.46
CA PRO A 305 47.72 -19.80 -26.74
C PRO A 305 48.65 -19.21 -25.64
N SER A 306 48.34 -18.00 -25.18
CA SER A 306 48.85 -17.33 -23.95
C SER A 306 47.90 -16.16 -23.62
N THR A 307 47.51 -15.71 -22.41
CA THR A 307 47.67 -15.97 -20.96
C THR A 307 48.10 -14.71 -20.17
N TYR A 308 47.14 -14.08 -19.46
CA TYR A 308 47.31 -13.04 -18.41
C TYR A 308 47.92 -11.67 -18.87
N LYS A 309 47.86 -10.55 -18.12
CA LYS A 309 47.62 -10.31 -16.67
C LYS A 309 47.00 -8.91 -16.37
N MET A 310 46.67 -8.67 -15.09
CA MET A 310 46.01 -7.49 -14.48
C MET A 310 46.53 -6.08 -14.82
N GLY A 311 45.65 -5.07 -14.68
CA GLY A 311 45.98 -3.64 -14.50
C GLY A 311 44.77 -2.79 -14.06
N SER A 312 44.96 -1.85 -13.12
CA SER A 312 43.96 -0.89 -12.60
C SER A 312 44.69 0.23 -11.83
N PRO A 313 44.06 1.38 -11.45
CA PRO A 313 42.81 2.02 -11.91
C PRO A 313 43.09 3.44 -12.49
N ILE A 314 42.07 4.33 -12.64
CA ILE A 314 42.04 5.73 -12.11
C ILE A 314 40.88 6.59 -12.67
N ALA A 315 40.29 7.40 -11.77
CA ALA A 315 39.52 8.66 -11.90
C ALA A 315 38.67 9.04 -13.14
N SER A 316 37.36 9.17 -12.87
CA SER A 316 36.46 10.30 -13.20
C SER A 316 36.83 11.39 -14.22
N ALA A 317 35.88 11.67 -15.12
CA ALA A 317 35.51 13.04 -15.53
C ALA A 317 33.99 13.13 -15.74
N ALA A 318 33.42 14.32 -15.50
CA ALA A 318 31.99 14.67 -15.67
C ALA A 318 31.88 15.97 -16.51
N PRO A 319 30.71 16.36 -17.03
CA PRO A 319 30.65 16.77 -18.45
C PRO A 319 30.42 18.26 -18.75
N ALA A 320 30.84 18.65 -19.96
CA ALA A 320 30.48 19.86 -20.71
C ALA A 320 30.77 19.57 -22.22
N GLU A 321 30.16 20.17 -23.24
CA GLU A 321 29.01 21.09 -23.27
C GLU A 321 28.31 21.06 -24.66
N SER A 322 27.26 21.87 -24.80
CA SER A 322 26.44 22.19 -25.98
C SER A 322 27.00 22.01 -27.41
N LYS A 323 26.12 21.60 -28.35
CA LYS A 323 25.47 22.52 -29.32
C LYS A 323 24.40 21.84 -30.20
N ALA A 324 23.52 22.66 -30.78
CA ALA A 324 22.43 22.24 -31.68
C ALA A 324 22.87 22.25 -33.15
N GLY A 325 22.22 21.44 -34.02
CA GLY A 325 22.53 21.44 -35.45
C GLY A 325 21.66 20.56 -36.35
N TYR A 326 20.60 21.15 -36.91
CA TYR A 326 20.14 20.99 -38.31
C TYR A 326 19.45 19.71 -38.87
N MET A 327 18.52 20.03 -39.80
CA MET A 327 18.03 19.28 -40.96
C MET A 327 16.99 18.14 -40.80
N ALA A 328 16.14 18.05 -41.84
CA ALA A 328 15.00 17.16 -41.97
C ALA A 328 14.78 16.73 -43.43
N LYS A 329 13.87 15.76 -43.67
CA LYS A 329 13.50 15.14 -44.96
C LYS A 329 14.61 14.18 -45.47
N ARG A 330 14.31 12.98 -45.98
CA ARG A 330 13.26 12.65 -46.99
C ARG A 330 12.67 11.23 -46.85
N LYS A 331 11.48 11.08 -47.47
CA LYS A 331 10.91 9.94 -48.26
C LYS A 331 11.50 8.53 -48.06
N MET A 332 10.71 7.50 -47.74
CA MET A 332 9.69 6.83 -48.59
C MET A 332 10.23 6.10 -49.85
N SER A 333 10.33 4.77 -49.75
CA SER A 333 10.23 3.74 -50.81
C SER A 333 10.35 2.36 -50.13
N SER A 334 9.85 1.20 -50.61
CA SER A 334 8.64 0.82 -51.38
C SER A 334 8.72 -0.70 -51.65
N GLY A 335 7.59 -1.43 -51.68
CA GLY A 335 7.54 -2.90 -51.79
C GLY A 335 7.56 -3.58 -50.41
N GLY A 336 6.93 -4.73 -50.17
CA GLY A 336 6.38 -5.75 -51.09
C GLY A 336 7.10 -7.10 -50.86
N MET A 337 6.46 -8.27 -50.85
CA MET A 337 5.06 -8.64 -51.12
C MET A 337 4.78 -10.07 -50.61
N ALA A 338 3.54 -10.35 -50.15
CA ALA A 338 3.00 -11.70 -49.82
C ALA A 338 3.73 -12.50 -48.70
N GLY A 339 3.14 -13.55 -48.10
CA GLY A 339 1.77 -14.09 -48.20
C GLY A 339 1.63 -15.44 -47.48
N ALA A 340 0.38 -15.91 -47.31
CA ALA A 340 -0.03 -17.10 -46.54
C ALA A 340 0.26 -17.05 -45.02
N GLY A 341 -0.51 -17.71 -44.15
CA GLY A 341 -1.74 -18.48 -44.38
C GLY A 341 -1.67 -19.87 -43.73
N GLY A 342 -2.29 -20.02 -42.56
CA GLY A 342 -2.37 -21.28 -41.82
C GLY A 342 -3.19 -21.10 -40.56
N ASN A 343 -4.28 -21.85 -40.43
CA ASN A 343 -5.20 -21.85 -39.29
C ASN A 343 -5.04 -23.16 -38.49
N VAL A 344 -6.01 -23.52 -37.63
CA VAL A 344 -6.14 -24.82 -36.89
C VAL A 344 -5.28 -24.90 -35.62
N SER A 345 -5.77 -25.35 -34.45
CA SER A 345 -7.15 -25.43 -33.89
C SER A 345 -7.06 -25.55 -32.36
N ALA A 346 -8.18 -25.48 -31.65
CA ALA A 346 -8.27 -25.76 -30.21
C ALA A 346 -9.08 -27.03 -29.92
N GLU A 347 -8.49 -27.95 -29.17
CA GLU A 347 -9.04 -29.19 -28.58
C GLU A 347 -8.16 -29.52 -27.35
N SER A 348 -8.62 -30.22 -26.31
CA SER A 348 -9.97 -30.44 -25.75
C SER A 348 -9.80 -30.96 -24.30
N SER A 349 -10.87 -31.00 -23.51
CA SER A 349 -10.82 -31.42 -22.10
C SER A 349 -10.84 -32.95 -21.90
N ASP A 350 -10.42 -33.35 -20.69
CA ASP A 350 -10.80 -34.57 -19.95
C ASP A 350 -10.52 -35.97 -20.55
N GLU A 351 -9.77 -36.79 -19.80
CA GLU A 351 -10.39 -37.98 -19.19
C GLU A 351 -9.64 -38.56 -17.98
N LEU A 352 -10.40 -39.34 -17.18
CA LEU A 352 -10.01 -40.42 -16.26
C LEU A 352 -9.13 -40.13 -15.01
N ALA A 353 -9.73 -40.46 -13.86
CA ALA A 353 -9.07 -40.65 -12.57
C ALA A 353 -9.09 -42.14 -12.15
N SER A 354 -8.48 -42.46 -10.99
CA SER A 354 -8.24 -43.82 -10.43
C SER A 354 -7.08 -44.57 -11.10
N THR A 355 -6.29 -45.43 -10.43
CA THR A 355 -6.39 -46.05 -9.07
C THR A 355 -5.03 -46.09 -8.32
N ALA A 356 -5.09 -46.28 -6.99
CA ALA A 356 -4.03 -46.80 -6.09
C ALA A 356 -2.72 -45.99 -5.89
N THR A 357 -2.48 -45.34 -4.75
CA THR A 357 -2.04 -45.87 -3.42
C THR A 357 -0.51 -45.96 -3.25
N SER A 358 0.11 -44.91 -2.68
CA SER A 358 1.32 -45.01 -1.84
C SER A 358 1.60 -43.69 -1.08
N PRO A 359 1.91 -43.68 0.24
CA PRO A 359 2.04 -42.42 1.00
C PRO A 359 3.30 -41.56 0.72
N SER A 360 4.33 -42.12 0.07
CA SER A 360 5.68 -41.53 0.02
C SER A 360 5.82 -40.28 -0.87
N LEU A 361 5.00 -40.13 -1.91
CA LEU A 361 5.13 -39.04 -2.89
C LEU A 361 4.75 -37.66 -2.35
N ARG A 362 3.89 -37.58 -1.31
CA ARG A 362 3.40 -36.28 -0.80
C ARG A 362 4.48 -35.46 -0.08
N GLY A 363 5.47 -36.13 0.53
CA GLY A 363 6.64 -35.45 1.12
C GLY A 363 7.60 -34.93 0.04
N ALA A 364 7.86 -35.72 -1.00
CA ALA A 364 8.77 -35.35 -2.09
C ALA A 364 8.28 -34.16 -2.93
N LEU A 365 6.96 -33.99 -3.10
CA LEU A 365 6.39 -32.83 -3.80
C LEU A 365 6.49 -31.53 -3.01
N MET A 366 6.43 -31.56 -1.67
CA MET A 366 6.51 -30.34 -0.84
C MET A 366 7.93 -29.79 -0.81
N ALA A 367 8.94 -30.64 -0.55
CA ALA A 367 10.34 -30.21 -0.52
C ALA A 367 10.78 -29.49 -1.81
N ARG A 368 10.33 -29.98 -2.98
CA ARG A 368 10.60 -29.33 -4.28
C ARG A 368 9.93 -27.98 -4.47
N LYS A 369 8.86 -27.63 -3.74
CA LYS A 369 8.26 -26.28 -3.78
C LYS A 369 9.08 -25.27 -2.97
N ASP A 370 9.54 -25.66 -1.79
CA ASP A 370 10.28 -24.76 -0.90
C ASP A 370 11.67 -24.44 -1.46
N ASP A 371 12.37 -25.44 -2.02
CA ASP A 371 13.64 -25.24 -2.75
C ASP A 371 13.46 -24.34 -3.99
N ALA A 372 12.32 -24.43 -4.68
CA ALA A 372 12.00 -23.55 -5.80
C ALA A 372 11.79 -22.09 -5.35
N TYR A 373 11.10 -21.86 -4.23
CA TYR A 373 10.96 -20.51 -3.65
C TYR A 373 12.29 -19.96 -3.11
N ALA A 374 13.12 -20.78 -2.46
CA ALA A 374 14.41 -20.38 -1.91
C ALA A 374 15.45 -20.07 -3.01
N SER A 375 15.44 -20.81 -4.12
CA SER A 375 16.30 -20.54 -5.27
C SER A 375 15.81 -19.32 -6.08
N LEU A 376 14.50 -19.19 -6.30
CA LEU A 376 13.91 -18.03 -6.99
C LEU A 376 14.13 -16.72 -6.24
N SER A 377 13.99 -16.72 -4.91
CA SER A 377 14.26 -15.52 -4.09
C SER A 377 15.74 -15.10 -4.10
N ARG A 378 16.69 -16.06 -4.10
CA ARG A 378 18.12 -15.75 -4.34
C ARG A 378 18.37 -15.18 -5.74
N GLN A 379 17.71 -15.69 -6.78
CA GLN A 379 17.82 -15.12 -8.13
C GLN A 379 17.19 -13.72 -8.25
N ILE A 380 16.12 -13.43 -7.50
CA ILE A 380 15.52 -12.09 -7.42
C ILE A 380 16.49 -11.10 -6.75
N ALA A 381 17.23 -11.53 -5.73
CA ALA A 381 18.17 -10.68 -4.97
C ALA A 381 19.49 -10.36 -5.70
N MET A 382 19.78 -10.98 -6.86
CA MET A 382 21.12 -10.93 -7.48
C MET A 382 21.13 -10.51 -8.97
N ALA A 383 20.05 -9.92 -9.49
CA ALA A 383 19.95 -9.50 -10.90
C ALA A 383 19.78 -7.96 -11.07
N PRO A 384 20.58 -7.29 -11.93
CA PRO A 384 20.44 -5.85 -12.16
C PRO A 384 19.21 -5.49 -13.00
N GLN A 385 18.64 -4.30 -12.76
CA GLN A 385 17.44 -3.82 -13.44
C GLN A 385 17.73 -3.23 -14.82
N SER A 386 17.26 -3.88 -15.89
CA SER A 386 16.56 -3.26 -17.04
C SER A 386 16.38 -4.26 -18.21
N GLY A 387 15.51 -3.92 -19.18
CA GLY A 387 15.42 -4.60 -20.47
C GLY A 387 14.26 -5.61 -20.62
N ALA A 388 14.02 -6.01 -21.87
CA ALA A 388 12.81 -6.72 -22.32
C ALA A 388 12.47 -8.04 -21.61
N LYS A 389 13.44 -8.66 -20.90
CA LYS A 389 13.21 -9.85 -20.09
C LYS A 389 12.23 -9.61 -18.93
N ALA A 390 12.12 -8.37 -18.44
CA ALA A 390 11.10 -7.99 -17.46
C ALA A 390 9.67 -8.04 -18.06
N VAL A 391 9.48 -7.51 -19.27
CA VAL A 391 8.18 -7.48 -19.96
C VAL A 391 7.69 -8.89 -20.32
N ALA A 392 8.61 -9.78 -20.74
CA ALA A 392 8.29 -11.19 -20.96
C ALA A 392 7.83 -11.89 -19.67
N ARG A 393 8.49 -11.59 -18.54
CA ARG A 393 8.15 -12.13 -17.21
C ARG A 393 6.79 -11.63 -16.72
N GLU A 394 6.46 -10.36 -16.94
CA GLU A 394 5.16 -9.80 -16.53
C GLU A 394 4.00 -10.41 -17.33
N LYS A 395 4.17 -10.62 -18.65
CA LYS A 395 3.17 -11.36 -19.46
C LYS A 395 2.98 -12.81 -19.01
N GLN A 396 4.00 -13.44 -18.43
CA GLN A 396 3.90 -14.78 -17.86
C GLN A 396 3.23 -14.78 -16.47
N LEU A 397 3.46 -13.74 -15.67
CA LEU A 397 2.77 -13.49 -14.40
C LEU A 397 1.27 -13.18 -14.59
N GLN A 398 0.91 -12.38 -15.60
CA GLN A 398 -0.49 -12.11 -15.94
C GLN A 398 -1.23 -13.37 -16.39
N LYS A 399 -0.59 -14.25 -17.18
CA LYS A 399 -1.17 -15.57 -17.54
C LYS A 399 -1.38 -16.50 -16.35
N LEU A 400 -0.58 -16.38 -15.29
CA LEU A 400 -0.80 -17.13 -14.05
C LEU A 400 -1.94 -16.53 -13.23
N LYS A 401 -2.00 -15.19 -13.08
CA LYS A 401 -3.12 -14.50 -12.41
C LYS A 401 -4.47 -14.75 -13.09
N ALA A 402 -4.51 -14.83 -14.41
CA ALA A 402 -5.73 -15.13 -15.16
C ALA A 402 -6.32 -16.52 -14.85
N ASN A 403 -5.49 -17.51 -14.48
CA ASN A 403 -5.94 -18.83 -14.03
C ASN A 403 -6.35 -18.86 -12.54
N ASP A 404 -6.01 -17.83 -11.75
CA ASP A 404 -6.43 -17.65 -10.35
C ASP A 404 -7.80 -16.97 -10.24
N SER A 405 -8.35 -16.46 -11.35
CA SER A 405 -9.56 -15.63 -11.41
C SER A 405 -10.90 -16.40 -11.32
N MET A 406 -10.97 -17.48 -10.55
CA MET A 406 -12.21 -18.23 -10.29
C MET A 406 -12.25 -18.85 -8.88
N SER A 407 -12.62 -18.08 -7.84
CA SER A 407 -13.39 -18.57 -6.66
C SER A 407 -13.57 -17.50 -5.57
N ASP A 408 -14.51 -16.58 -5.77
CA ASP A 408 -15.03 -15.72 -4.68
C ASP A 408 -15.98 -16.51 -3.74
N GLN A 409 -15.59 -17.72 -3.33
CA GLN A 409 -16.43 -18.61 -2.51
C GLN A 409 -15.71 -19.75 -1.76
N ASP A 410 -14.51 -19.55 -1.18
CA ASP A 410 -13.95 -20.57 -0.26
C ASP A 410 -13.10 -20.04 0.92
N SER A 411 -13.73 -19.34 1.86
CA SER A 411 -13.14 -18.94 3.15
C SER A 411 -12.98 -20.10 4.15
N LYS A 412 -12.60 -21.29 3.65
CA LYS A 412 -12.72 -22.58 4.36
C LYS A 412 -11.44 -23.43 4.42
N SER A 413 -10.29 -22.91 3.99
CA SER A 413 -8.99 -23.63 4.03
C SER A 413 -7.81 -22.83 4.60
N SER A 414 -8.06 -21.79 5.42
CA SER A 414 -7.03 -21.14 6.24
C SER A 414 -7.28 -21.38 7.73
N GLY A 415 -6.31 -22.03 8.41
CA GLY A 415 -6.38 -22.39 9.83
C GLY A 415 -6.19 -21.22 10.81
N MET A 416 -6.56 -19.99 10.40
CA MET A 416 -6.38 -18.76 11.17
C MET A 416 -7.61 -17.85 11.02
N LYS A 417 -8.04 -17.23 12.11
CA LYS A 417 -9.06 -16.17 12.15
C LYS A 417 -8.50 -14.96 12.88
N TRP A 418 -8.95 -13.76 12.51
CA TRP A 418 -8.69 -12.53 13.26
C TRP A 418 -10.02 -11.93 13.73
N ILE A 419 -10.11 -11.64 15.03
CA ILE A 419 -11.35 -11.20 15.68
C ILE A 419 -10.98 -10.13 16.71
N GLU A 420 -11.41 -8.88 16.47
CA GLU A 420 -11.32 -7.77 17.45
C GLU A 420 -9.92 -7.61 18.07
N GLY A 421 -8.89 -7.64 17.22
CA GLY A 421 -7.48 -7.49 17.63
C GLY A 421 -6.78 -8.78 18.06
N LYS A 422 -7.49 -9.90 18.23
CA LYS A 422 -6.91 -11.22 18.54
C LYS A 422 -6.79 -12.10 17.31
N THR A 423 -5.72 -12.88 17.25
CA THR A 423 -5.55 -13.96 16.26
C THR A 423 -5.89 -15.30 16.90
N PHE A 424 -6.66 -16.13 16.21
CA PHE A 424 -7.03 -17.49 16.61
C PHE A 424 -6.52 -18.49 15.58
N TYR A 425 -5.86 -19.55 16.03
CA TYR A 425 -5.40 -20.65 15.19
C TYR A 425 -6.23 -21.90 15.42
N LEU A 426 -6.58 -22.64 14.37
CA LEU A 426 -7.28 -23.92 14.50
C LEU A 426 -6.28 -25.01 14.91
N LYS A 427 -6.26 -25.36 16.19
CA LYS A 427 -5.42 -26.41 16.77
C LYS A 427 -6.30 -27.47 17.45
N ASP A 428 -6.09 -28.74 17.11
CA ASP A 428 -6.79 -29.89 17.72
C ASP A 428 -8.33 -29.77 17.74
N GLY A 429 -8.90 -29.10 16.73
CA GLY A 429 -10.33 -28.84 16.62
C GLY A 429 -10.86 -27.66 17.45
N PHE A 430 -10.00 -26.91 18.14
CA PHE A 430 -10.32 -25.67 18.86
C PHE A 430 -9.72 -24.44 18.15
N TRP A 431 -10.49 -23.36 18.09
CA TRP A 431 -9.95 -22.04 17.76
C TRP A 431 -9.20 -21.49 18.97
N THR A 432 -7.87 -21.47 18.90
CA THR A 432 -6.99 -21.15 20.03
C THR A 432 -6.37 -19.77 19.85
N ASP A 433 -6.67 -18.88 20.79
CA ASP A 433 -6.10 -17.53 20.90
C ASP A 433 -4.57 -17.57 20.95
N SER A 434 -3.92 -16.74 20.13
CA SER A 434 -2.45 -16.61 20.07
C SER A 434 -1.78 -16.26 21.41
N ALA A 435 -2.53 -15.75 22.39
CA ALA A 435 -2.03 -15.46 23.73
C ALA A 435 -2.08 -16.68 24.68
N TYR A 436 -2.67 -17.80 24.29
CA TYR A 436 -2.69 -19.03 25.09
C TYR A 436 -1.38 -19.82 24.90
N LEU A 437 -0.73 -20.16 26.01
CA LEU A 437 0.54 -20.91 26.02
C LEU A 437 0.38 -22.17 26.89
N GLU A 438 0.43 -23.33 26.25
CA GLU A 438 0.33 -24.62 26.91
C GLU A 438 1.47 -24.84 27.91
N GLY A 439 1.15 -25.39 29.07
CA GLY A 439 2.11 -25.71 30.14
C GLY A 439 2.59 -24.52 30.98
N ASN A 440 2.24 -23.27 30.65
CA ASN A 440 2.76 -22.07 31.33
C ASN A 440 1.67 -21.07 31.78
N GLN A 441 0.42 -21.53 31.90
CA GLN A 441 -0.75 -20.71 32.26
C GLN A 441 -1.72 -21.48 33.15
N THR A 442 -2.57 -20.76 33.87
CA THR A 442 -3.63 -21.32 34.73
C THR A 442 -4.52 -22.27 33.93
N ALA A 443 -4.90 -23.41 34.53
CA ALA A 443 -5.76 -24.40 33.88
C ALA A 443 -7.05 -23.75 33.32
N PRO A 444 -7.44 -24.05 32.07
CA PRO A 444 -8.55 -23.38 31.41
C PRO A 444 -9.87 -23.70 32.09
N GLU A 445 -10.68 -22.68 32.35
CA GLU A 445 -12.03 -22.89 32.84
C GLU A 445 -12.89 -23.48 31.72
N ILE A 446 -13.28 -24.75 31.88
CA ILE A 446 -14.13 -25.44 30.93
C ILE A 446 -15.58 -24.95 31.07
N VAL A 447 -16.20 -24.65 29.93
CA VAL A 447 -17.60 -24.22 29.82
C VAL A 447 -18.22 -24.84 28.57
N GLU A 448 -19.39 -25.43 28.71
CA GLU A 448 -20.13 -26.05 27.61
C GLU A 448 -20.90 -25.00 26.81
N PHE A 449 -20.78 -25.01 25.48
CA PHE A 449 -21.40 -24.05 24.57
C PHE A 449 -22.93 -24.06 24.70
N GLY A 450 -23.54 -22.90 24.96
CA GLY A 450 -24.99 -22.77 25.14
C GLY A 450 -25.54 -23.21 26.51
N SER A 451 -24.68 -23.68 27.42
CA SER A 451 -25.09 -23.99 28.80
C SER A 451 -25.51 -22.73 29.59
N ALA A 452 -26.22 -22.90 30.70
CA ALA A 452 -26.51 -21.78 31.62
C ALA A 452 -25.21 -21.08 32.08
N LYS A 453 -24.14 -21.84 32.32
CA LYS A 453 -22.80 -21.32 32.67
C LYS A 453 -22.22 -20.44 31.56
N TYR A 454 -22.42 -20.79 30.29
CA TYR A 454 -21.98 -20.00 29.14
C TYR A 454 -22.66 -18.63 29.07
N PHE A 455 -23.98 -18.58 29.24
CA PHE A 455 -24.72 -17.30 29.23
C PHE A 455 -24.37 -16.43 30.45
N ASP A 456 -24.20 -17.03 31.63
CA ASP A 456 -23.78 -16.28 32.82
C ASP A 456 -22.33 -15.78 32.73
N LEU A 457 -21.44 -16.50 32.06
CA LEU A 457 -20.08 -16.04 31.78
C LEU A 457 -20.10 -14.78 30.90
N ILE A 458 -20.91 -14.78 29.83
CA ILE A 458 -21.07 -13.62 28.93
C ILE A 458 -21.64 -12.40 29.67
N LYS A 459 -22.65 -12.59 30.53
CA LYS A 459 -23.22 -11.50 31.36
C LYS A 459 -22.17 -10.90 32.31
N LYS A 460 -21.32 -11.74 32.90
CA LYS A 460 -20.30 -11.32 33.90
C LYS A 460 -19.04 -10.72 33.26
N LEU A 461 -18.76 -11.01 31.99
CA LEU A 461 -17.56 -10.57 31.27
C LEU A 461 -17.93 -9.88 29.95
N PRO A 462 -18.44 -8.63 30.00
CA PRO A 462 -18.92 -7.91 28.82
C PRO A 462 -17.81 -7.73 27.77
N GLY A 463 -18.07 -8.20 26.55
CA GLY A 463 -17.11 -8.20 25.44
C GLY A 463 -16.43 -9.55 25.18
N LEU A 464 -16.47 -10.50 26.12
CA LEU A 464 -15.96 -11.87 25.90
C LEU A 464 -16.69 -12.56 24.72
N SER A 465 -18.01 -12.36 24.62
CA SER A 465 -18.87 -12.93 23.57
C SER A 465 -18.38 -12.69 22.14
N LYS A 466 -17.72 -11.55 21.87
CA LYS A 466 -17.12 -11.24 20.57
C LYS A 466 -16.12 -12.31 20.13
N PHE A 467 -15.27 -12.75 21.05
CA PHE A 467 -14.26 -13.77 20.82
C PHE A 467 -14.84 -15.18 20.76
N LEU A 468 -15.97 -15.42 21.43
CA LEU A 468 -16.68 -16.71 21.35
C LEU A 468 -17.31 -16.94 19.95
N GLY A 469 -17.44 -15.89 19.14
CA GLY A 469 -17.74 -15.97 17.71
C GLY A 469 -16.68 -16.70 16.86
N ALA A 470 -15.52 -17.06 17.43
CA ALA A 470 -14.53 -17.89 16.74
C ALA A 470 -15.09 -19.28 16.33
N GLY A 471 -15.96 -19.87 17.17
CA GLY A 471 -16.65 -21.13 16.90
C GLY A 471 -17.08 -21.86 18.18
N PRO A 472 -17.83 -22.98 18.05
CA PRO A 472 -18.36 -23.74 19.20
C PRO A 472 -17.27 -24.45 20.03
N LYS A 473 -16.03 -24.52 19.51
CA LYS A 473 -14.84 -24.99 20.21
C LYS A 473 -13.78 -23.90 20.12
N VAL A 474 -13.53 -23.21 21.23
CA VAL A 474 -12.62 -22.05 21.31
C VAL A 474 -11.88 -22.02 22.65
N ILE A 475 -10.59 -21.70 22.61
CA ILE A 475 -9.74 -21.41 23.77
C ILE A 475 -9.36 -19.93 23.69
N VAL A 476 -9.73 -19.14 24.70
CA VAL A 476 -9.56 -17.68 24.69
C VAL A 476 -8.97 -17.14 25.99
N MET A 477 -8.02 -16.21 25.87
CA MET A 477 -7.41 -15.49 26.98
C MET A 477 -8.08 -14.12 27.15
N TYR A 478 -8.84 -13.94 28.24
CA TYR A 478 -9.58 -12.73 28.52
C TYR A 478 -9.45 -12.32 30.00
N GLN A 479 -9.06 -11.07 30.26
CA GLN A 479 -8.78 -10.54 31.61
C GLN A 479 -7.89 -11.48 32.46
N SER A 480 -6.77 -11.94 31.86
CA SER A 480 -5.81 -12.88 32.47
C SER A 480 -6.37 -14.25 32.89
N ARG A 481 -7.58 -14.61 32.46
CA ARG A 481 -8.18 -15.94 32.61
C ARG A 481 -8.24 -16.65 31.27
N CYS A 482 -8.06 -17.98 31.30
CA CYS A 482 -8.26 -18.84 30.14
C CYS A 482 -9.63 -19.52 30.21
N PHE A 483 -10.39 -19.46 29.12
CA PHE A 483 -11.68 -20.15 28.98
C PHE A 483 -11.60 -21.14 27.82
N LYS A 484 -11.97 -22.40 28.06
CA LYS A 484 -12.09 -23.44 27.03
C LYS A 484 -13.56 -23.77 26.83
N ILE A 485 -14.14 -23.21 25.78
CA ILE A 485 -15.49 -23.56 25.36
C ILE A 485 -15.44 -24.90 24.64
N VAL A 486 -16.20 -25.86 25.16
CA VAL A 486 -16.41 -27.18 24.54
C VAL A 486 -17.82 -27.24 23.96
N GLN A 487 -17.97 -27.99 22.88
CA GLN A 487 -19.28 -28.44 22.42
C GLN A 487 -19.73 -29.61 23.31
N PRO A 488 -21.04 -29.80 23.55
CA PRO A 488 -21.58 -31.05 24.11
C PRO A 488 -21.13 -32.28 23.32
#